data_AF-A0A3P6F3J8-F1
#
_entry.id   AF-A0A3P6F3J8-F1
#
_cell.length_a   1.000
_cell.length_b   1.000
_cell.length_c   1.000
_cell.angle_alpha   90.00
_cell.angle_beta   90.00
_cell.angle_gamma   90.00
#
_symmetry.space_group_name_H-M   'P 1'
#
loop_
_entity.id
_entity.type
_entity.pdbx_description
1 polymer ?
#
loop_
_entity_poly.entity_id
_entity_poly.type
_entity_poly.pdbx_seq_one_letter_code
_entity_poly.pdbx_strand_id
1 'polypeptide(L)' 'MAIEFYHLWNSTVSSVVLCVLNFWQIERAEGRFKHMRNIEGFSKILIEPEITEIQAFRMRIPPTPY' A
#
# COMPACT_ATOMS: atom_id res chain seq x y z
N MET A 1 -8.85 -0.25 -10.26
CA MET A 1 -7.72 0.06 -9.38
C MET A 1 -7.80 1.42 -8.70
N ALA A 2 -7.62 2.57 -9.40
CA ALA A 2 -7.61 3.87 -8.72
C ALA A 2 -8.96 4.24 -8.04
N ILE A 3 -10.09 3.94 -8.70
CA ILE A 3 -11.44 4.20 -8.17
C ILE A 3 -11.76 3.28 -6.97
N GLU A 4 -11.43 1.99 -7.07
CA GLU A 4 -11.61 1.03 -5.97
C GLU A 4 -10.80 1.43 -4.74
N PHE A 5 -9.53 1.82 -4.95
CA PHE A 5 -8.67 2.34 -3.88
C PHE A 5 -9.27 3.60 -3.24
N TYR A 6 -9.78 4.54 -4.04
CA TYR A 6 -10.43 5.75 -3.53
C TYR A 6 -11.66 5.44 -2.67
N HIS A 7 -12.53 4.52 -3.10
CA HIS A 7 -13.70 4.13 -2.32
C HIS A 7 -13.33 3.45 -1.00
N LEU A 8 -12.36 2.52 -1.02
CA LEU A 8 -11.87 1.85 0.17
C LEU A 8 -11.17 2.80 1.15
N TRP A 9 -10.34 3.72 0.64
CA TRP A 9 -9.74 4.78 1.45
C TRP A 9 -10.82 5.60 2.15
N ASN A 10 -11.82 6.07 1.39
CA ASN A 10 -12.85 6.95 1.91
C ASN A 10 -13.82 6.25 2.88
N SER A 11 -13.88 4.92 2.88
CA SER A 11 -14.63 4.15 3.88
C SER A 11 -13.89 3.91 5.18
N THR A 12 -12.60 4.26 5.27
CA THR A 12 -11.76 3.96 6.44
C THR A 12 -11.63 5.19 7.34
N VAL A 13 -11.93 5.05 8.63
CA VAL A 13 -11.75 6.11 9.66
C VAL A 13 -10.29 6.26 10.13
N SER A 14 -9.37 5.48 9.57
CA SER A 14 -7.97 5.45 9.96
C SER A 14 -7.19 6.58 9.31
N SER A 15 -6.38 7.30 10.09
CA SER A 15 -5.46 8.34 9.60
C SER A 15 -4.29 7.76 8.78
N VAL A 16 -4.05 6.45 8.88
CA VAL A 16 -3.05 5.71 8.12
C VAL A 16 -3.65 4.42 7.57
N VAL A 17 -3.45 4.16 6.28
CA VAL A 17 -3.83 2.90 5.62
C VAL A 17 -2.57 2.16 5.19
N LEU A 18 -2.45 0.89 5.58
CA LEU A 18 -1.40 0.00 5.12
C LEU A 18 -1.89 -0.79 3.92
N CYS A 19 -1.05 -0.89 2.90
CA CYS A 19 -1.33 -1.69 1.72
C CYS A 19 -0.13 -2.53 1.29
N VAL A 20 -0.43 -3.66 0.65
CA VAL A 20 0.55 -4.54 0.02
C VAL A 20 0.36 -4.50 -1.48
N LEU A 21 1.46 -4.21 -2.18
CA LEU A 21 1.53 -4.12 -3.63
C LEU A 21 2.08 -5.43 -4.18
N ASN A 22 1.22 -6.25 -4.78
CA ASN A 22 1.61 -7.54 -5.36
C ASN A 22 1.92 -7.42 -6.86
N PHE A 23 3.03 -8.01 -7.30
CA PHE A 23 3.45 -8.07 -8.71
C PHE A 23 3.58 -6.69 -9.38
N TRP A 24 4.30 -5.77 -8.73
CA TRP A 24 4.60 -4.44 -9.28
C TRP A 24 6.00 -4.38 -9.87
N GLN A 25 6.15 -3.64 -10.96
CA GLN A 25 7.44 -3.38 -11.56
C GLN A 25 8.09 -2.18 -10.87
N ILE A 26 9.31 -2.37 -10.35
CA ILE A 26 10.12 -1.29 -9.79
C ILE A 26 11.06 -0.77 -10.87
N GLU A 27 10.91 0.50 -11.24
CA GLU A 27 11.87 1.17 -12.10
C GLU A 27 12.93 1.88 -11.27
N ARG A 28 14.19 1.54 -11.54
CA ARG A 28 15.37 2.17 -10.94
C ARG A 28 16.09 3.00 -11.99
N ALA A 29 16.53 4.19 -11.60
CA ALA A 29 17.41 5.03 -12.42
C ALA A 29 18.62 5.41 -11.57
N GLU A 30 19.82 5.25 -12.12
CA GLU A 30 21.08 5.59 -11.44
C GLU A 30 21.21 4.95 -10.05
N GLY A 31 20.75 3.70 -9.92
CA GLY A 31 20.75 2.94 -8.66
C GLY A 31 19.70 3.36 -7.64
N ARG A 32 18.95 4.45 -7.89
CA ARG A 32 17.88 4.93 -7.01
C ARG A 32 16.52 4.43 -7.46
N PHE A 33 15.61 4.30 -6.49
CA PHE A 33 14.20 4.09 -6.76
C PHE A 33 13.63 5.31 -7.49
N LYS A 34 13.00 5.10 -8.65
CA LYS A 34 12.37 6.18 -9.42
C LYS A 34 10.85 6.16 -9.25
N HIS A 35 10.22 5.07 -9.68
CA HIS A 35 8.78 4.86 -9.50
C HIS A 35 8.40 3.38 -9.65
N MET A 36 7.19 3.04 -9.25
CA MET A 36 6.58 1.73 -9.47
C MET A 36 5.52 1.82 -10.56
N ARG A 37 5.40 0.77 -11.38
CA ARG A 37 4.34 0.62 -12.38
C ARG A 37 3.56 -0.65 -12.14
N ASN A 38 2.25 -0.59 -12.38
CA ASN A 38 1.42 -1.77 -12.39
C ASN A 38 1.66 -2.56 -13.69
N ILE A 39 1.58 -3.87 -13.57
CA ILE A 39 1.52 -4.82 -14.68
C ILE A 39 0.04 -5.16 -14.87
N GLU A 40 -0.51 -4.77 -16.01
CA GLU A 40 -1.93 -4.98 -16.33
C GLU A 40 -2.32 -6.45 -16.21
N GLY A 41 -3.44 -6.73 -15.53
CA GLY A 41 -3.92 -8.10 -15.29
C GLY A 41 -3.24 -8.86 -14.15
N PHE A 42 -2.10 -8.39 -13.62
CA PHE A 42 -1.34 -9.09 -12.57
C PHE A 42 -1.22 -8.31 -11.27
N SER A 43 -0.98 -7.00 -11.35
CA SER A 43 -0.79 -6.20 -10.16
C SER A 43 -2.06 -6.10 -9.33
N LYS A 44 -1.90 -6.27 -8.02
CA LYS A 44 -2.98 -6.11 -7.04
C LYS A 44 -2.53 -5.18 -5.92
N ILE A 45 -3.49 -4.47 -5.35
CA ILE A 45 -3.33 -3.71 -4.11
C ILE A 45 -4.21 -4.40 -3.08
N LEU A 46 -3.61 -4.89 -2.01
CA LEU A 46 -4.34 -5.41 -0.86
C LEU A 46 -4.33 -4.34 0.22
N ILE A 47 -5.52 -3.91 0.66
CA ILE A 47 -5.68 -2.89 1.70
C ILE A 47 -5.91 -3.60 3.03
N GLU A 48 -5.17 -3.18 4.07
CA GLU A 48 -5.18 -3.78 5.40
C GLU A 48 -5.19 -5.31 5.41
N PRO A 49 -4.27 -5.97 4.67
CA PRO A 49 -4.28 -7.43 4.61
C PRO A 49 -3.97 -8.01 5.99
N GLU A 50 -4.61 -9.15 6.31
CA GLU A 50 -4.38 -9.93 7.51
C GLU A 50 -3.06 -10.73 7.42
N ILE A 51 -1.96 -10.02 7.19
CA ILE A 51 -0.60 -10.56 7.13
C ILE A 51 0.10 -10.20 8.44
N THR A 52 0.59 -11.20 9.16
CA THR A 52 1.18 -11.06 10.50
C THR A 52 2.28 -9.99 10.55
N GLU A 53 3.14 -9.94 9.54
CA GLU A 53 4.23 -8.98 9.42
C GLU A 53 3.71 -7.55 9.25
N ILE A 54 2.62 -7.37 8.51
CA ILE A 54 1.97 -6.07 8.30
C ILE A 54 1.30 -5.60 9.60
N GLN A 55 0.67 -6.52 10.36
CA GLN A 55 0.10 -6.20 11.67
C GLN A 55 1.19 -5.82 12.67
N ALA A 56 2.30 -6.57 12.70
CA ALA A 56 3.46 -6.21 13.52
C ALA A 56 4.05 -4.85 13.13
N PHE A 57 4.08 -4.51 11.83
CA PHE A 57 4.49 -3.20 11.35
C PHE A 57 3.53 -2.10 11.80
N ARG A 58 2.21 -2.33 11.71
CA ARG A 58 1.17 -1.41 12.17
C ARG A 58 1.37 -1.00 13.63
N MET A 59 1.68 -1.96 14.50
CA MET A 59 1.94 -1.72 15.92
C MET A 59 3.16 -0.84 16.20
N ARG A 60 4.06 -0.66 15.22
CA ARG A 60 5.25 0.22 15.33
C ARG A 60 5.01 1.63 14.82
N ILE A 61 3.90 1.86 14.10
CA ILE A 61 3.56 3.19 13.61
C ILE A 61 3.06 3.98 14.82
N PRO A 62 3.73 5.08 15.21
CA PRO A 62 3.27 5.88 16.32
C PRO A 62 1.85 6.39 16.02
N PRO A 63 0.94 6.38 17.02
CA PRO A 63 -0.38 6.97 16.82
C PRO A 63 -0.20 8.44 16.44
N THR A 64 -0.79 8.85 15.33
CA THR A 64 -0.80 10.25 14.94
C THR A 64 -1.56 11.03 16.01
N PRO A 65 -0.95 12.05 16.65
CA PRO A 65 -1.70 12.92 17.54
C PRO A 65 -2.68 13.71 16.66
N TYR A 66 -3.97 13.56 16.94
CA TYR A 66 -5.04 14.36 16.35
C TYR A 66 -4.89 15.83 16.71
#